data_AF-A0A2K1KLC2-F1
#
_entry.id   AF-A0A2K1KLC2-F1
#
_cell.length_a   1.000
_cell.length_b   1.000
_cell.length_c   1.000
_cell.angle_alpha   90.00
_cell.angle_beta   90.00
_cell.angle_gamma   90.00
#
_symmetry.space_group_name_H-M   'P 1'
#
loop_
_entity.id
_entity.type
_entity.pdbx_description
1 polymer ?
#
loop_
_entity_poly.entity_id
_entity_poly.type
_entity_poly.pdbx_seq_one_letter_code
_entity_poly.pdbx_strand_id
1 'polypeptide(L)'
;MRINVHNFPNKVGGWWPWPWPGGDDDDDDGQADVADLNPVLLVPGIGGSILNAVNEKGRVERIWVRLFAADHEFRAKLFSLYDPLTGKTNSLDPNTTIEVPDDRYGLYSCDILDPAVIFRMDDVYYFHDLIKQLTDWGYQEGTTLFGFGYDFRQSNRLAEHMDKFKAKLESMHKASGGKKADIISHSMGGVFVKCFLALHHDFFEQHVNSWIAIAAPFQGAPGFIMDCLLTGVEFVKGWQRQLFVAKWSMHQLLIECPSVYEMMASEDFPWAEPPELRLWRKQSSGEDRENTKTESVLERYGPKVYLEVMSAALRGNTMNFNGEIIPTPMNTEILKWAEKTRRILEISEMPASCKFYNIVGTSNDTPFHTCYGTKENPIEQLTDILELEANFSFVDGDGTVPLESSMGDELNAAMRIGIPGDHRGILKDERLFRILKHFLKVGEPDPFYDPMWDFVFIPRPSLKHELDHGVNQSSAVDVGFETWKLIVCEESVETVQQVIETDEHCVISTTTSGSRLLDKDSVEPVVARNRTSWFWRRHI
;
A
#
# COMPACT_ATOMS: atom_id res chain seq x y z
N MET A 1 -36.10 5.05 -42.38
CA MET A 1 -35.41 4.15 -43.33
C MET A 1 -34.75 3.06 -42.49
N ARG A 2 -35.34 1.86 -42.44
CA ARG A 2 -34.83 0.73 -41.64
C ARG A 2 -33.71 0.06 -42.41
N ILE A 3 -32.57 -0.20 -41.77
CA ILE A 3 -31.58 -1.16 -42.27
C ILE A 3 -31.24 -2.11 -41.12
N ASN A 4 -31.59 -3.37 -41.36
CA ASN A 4 -31.30 -4.57 -40.57
C ASN A 4 -29.80 -4.86 -40.61
N VAL A 5 -29.21 -5.25 -39.48
CA VAL A 5 -27.87 -5.85 -39.45
C VAL A 5 -27.92 -7.12 -38.60
N HIS A 6 -28.33 -8.21 -39.23
CA HIS A 6 -28.02 -9.57 -38.79
C HIS A 6 -27.37 -10.31 -39.95
N ASN A 7 -26.36 -11.11 -39.61
CA ASN A 7 -25.45 -11.90 -40.44
C ASN A 7 -24.20 -11.16 -40.93
N PHE A 8 -23.07 -11.37 -40.26
CA PHE A 8 -21.87 -11.93 -40.89
C PHE A 8 -21.09 -12.82 -39.89
N PRO A 9 -20.39 -13.86 -40.37
CA PRO A 9 -20.10 -15.10 -39.64
C PRO A 9 -18.70 -15.17 -39.01
N ASN A 10 -18.55 -16.18 -38.15
CA ASN A 10 -17.30 -16.69 -37.60
C ASN A 10 -16.26 -17.06 -38.69
N LYS A 11 -14.99 -16.88 -38.31
CA LYS A 11 -13.74 -17.36 -38.95
C LYS A 11 -13.35 -16.69 -40.27
N VAL A 12 -12.31 -15.85 -40.19
CA VAL A 12 -11.29 -15.76 -41.24
C VAL A 12 -9.94 -15.67 -40.54
N GLY A 13 -9.17 -16.76 -40.61
CA GLY A 13 -7.75 -16.74 -40.33
C GLY A 13 -6.97 -16.30 -41.56
N GLY A 14 -5.75 -15.82 -41.29
CA GLY A 14 -4.59 -15.87 -42.18
C GLY A 14 -4.65 -15.00 -43.42
N TRP A 15 -3.86 -13.92 -43.43
CA TRP A 15 -3.17 -13.44 -44.63
C TRP A 15 -1.99 -12.55 -44.19
N TRP A 16 -0.78 -13.12 -44.12
CA TRP A 16 0.44 -12.35 -44.31
C TRP A 16 1.48 -13.21 -45.05
N PRO A 17 2.23 -12.67 -46.03
CA PRO A 17 2.77 -13.51 -47.11
C PRO A 17 4.29 -13.41 -47.19
N TRP A 18 5.06 -14.32 -46.57
CA TRP A 18 6.41 -14.69 -47.03
C TRP A 18 6.76 -16.13 -46.56
N PRO A 19 7.45 -16.93 -47.40
CA PRO A 19 7.75 -18.31 -47.09
C PRO A 19 8.98 -18.40 -46.18
N TRP A 20 8.83 -19.06 -45.02
CA TRP A 20 9.98 -19.49 -44.23
C TRP A 20 10.52 -20.79 -44.83
N PRO A 21 11.79 -20.84 -45.28
CA PRO A 21 12.44 -22.10 -45.58
C PRO A 21 12.71 -22.80 -44.25
N GLY A 22 12.24 -24.04 -44.12
CA GLY A 22 12.77 -24.95 -43.12
C GLY A 22 14.25 -25.19 -43.37
N GLY A 23 15.05 -24.97 -42.34
CA GLY A 23 16.40 -25.47 -42.18
C GLY A 23 16.49 -25.97 -40.75
N ASP A 24 16.54 -27.29 -40.61
CA ASP A 24 17.14 -27.91 -39.44
C ASP A 24 18.61 -27.50 -39.46
N ASP A 25 19.02 -26.59 -38.58
CA ASP A 25 20.41 -26.39 -38.20
C ASP A 25 20.41 -26.08 -36.70
N ASP A 26 20.91 -27.06 -35.95
CA ASP A 26 21.24 -26.96 -34.53
C ASP A 26 22.37 -25.94 -34.36
N ASP A 27 22.02 -24.67 -34.16
CA ASP A 27 22.93 -23.65 -33.63
C ASP A 27 22.45 -23.22 -32.23
N ASP A 28 23.19 -23.73 -31.25
CA ASP A 28 23.14 -23.48 -29.81
C ASP A 28 23.54 -22.03 -29.51
N ASP A 29 22.65 -21.09 -29.83
CA ASP A 29 22.80 -19.67 -29.52
C ASP A 29 22.15 -19.35 -28.16
N GLY A 30 22.76 -19.79 -27.04
CA GLY A 30 22.71 -19.14 -25.71
C GLY A 30 21.38 -18.56 -25.21
N GLN A 31 20.25 -19.08 -25.64
CA GLN A 31 18.93 -18.59 -25.29
C GLN A 31 18.59 -19.25 -23.96
N ALA A 32 18.81 -18.52 -22.87
CA ALA A 32 18.45 -18.98 -21.52
C ALA A 32 17.08 -19.63 -21.60
N ASP A 33 17.03 -20.95 -21.35
CA ASP A 33 15.81 -21.73 -21.45
C ASP A 33 14.74 -21.01 -20.63
N VAL A 34 13.68 -20.53 -21.28
CA VAL A 34 12.53 -19.86 -20.63
C VAL A 34 12.01 -20.72 -19.46
N ALA A 35 12.27 -22.02 -19.51
CA ALA A 35 12.01 -23.02 -18.48
C ALA A 35 12.73 -22.79 -17.13
N ASP A 36 13.78 -21.96 -17.03
CA ASP A 36 14.54 -21.79 -15.77
C ASP A 36 14.23 -20.51 -14.96
N LEU A 37 13.46 -19.56 -15.49
CA LEU A 37 13.08 -18.35 -14.73
C LEU A 37 12.10 -18.65 -13.59
N ASN A 38 12.29 -18.01 -12.43
CA ASN A 38 11.26 -17.94 -11.39
C ASN A 38 10.16 -16.97 -11.82
N PRO A 39 8.87 -17.24 -11.55
CA PRO A 39 7.81 -16.31 -11.91
C PRO A 39 7.87 -15.00 -11.13
N VAL A 40 7.63 -13.88 -11.80
CA VAL A 40 7.56 -12.54 -11.22
C VAL A 40 6.11 -12.09 -11.04
N LEU A 41 5.80 -11.56 -9.85
CA LEU A 41 4.53 -10.91 -9.54
C LEU A 41 4.72 -9.41 -9.29
N LEU A 42 4.07 -8.57 -10.10
CA LEU A 42 4.06 -7.12 -9.92
C LEU A 42 2.89 -6.67 -9.04
N VAL A 43 3.18 -5.92 -7.97
CA VAL A 43 2.17 -5.40 -7.03
C VAL A 43 2.22 -3.85 -7.01
N PRO A 44 1.15 -3.16 -7.47
CA PRO A 44 1.12 -1.71 -7.57
C PRO A 44 0.93 -1.02 -6.21
N GLY A 45 1.12 0.29 -6.17
CA GLY A 45 0.84 1.13 -5.00
C GLY A 45 -0.51 1.85 -5.10
N ILE A 46 -0.72 2.84 -4.23
CA ILE A 46 -1.95 3.63 -4.22
C ILE A 46 -2.18 4.32 -5.56
N GLY A 47 -3.40 4.20 -6.10
CA GLY A 47 -3.75 4.72 -7.43
C GLY A 47 -3.11 3.98 -8.61
N GLY A 48 -2.27 2.95 -8.37
CA GLY A 48 -1.54 2.20 -9.40
C GLY A 48 -2.30 1.02 -10.02
N SER A 49 -3.57 0.86 -9.69
CA SER A 49 -4.48 -0.14 -10.28
C SER A 49 -5.61 0.57 -11.03
N ILE A 50 -6.01 0.04 -12.19
CA ILE A 50 -7.28 0.43 -12.84
C ILE A 50 -8.46 -0.02 -11.97
N LEU A 51 -9.43 0.86 -11.76
CA LEU A 51 -10.73 0.54 -11.18
C LEU A 51 -11.84 0.71 -12.22
N ASN A 52 -12.70 -0.30 -12.31
CA ASN A 52 -13.90 -0.29 -13.11
C ASN A 52 -15.15 -0.26 -12.23
N ALA A 53 -16.16 0.50 -12.64
CA ALA A 53 -17.53 0.30 -12.18
C ALA A 53 -18.21 -0.76 -13.06
N VAL A 54 -18.84 -1.74 -12.43
CA VAL A 54 -19.65 -2.76 -13.09
C VAL A 54 -21.09 -2.58 -12.63
N ASN A 55 -21.99 -2.33 -13.57
CA ASN A 55 -23.40 -2.17 -13.22
C ASN A 55 -24.14 -3.51 -13.09
N GLU A 56 -25.39 -3.47 -12.63
CA GLU A 56 -26.25 -4.66 -12.48
C GLU A 56 -26.42 -5.50 -13.77
N LYS A 57 -26.18 -4.91 -14.95
CA LYS A 57 -26.26 -5.59 -16.25
C LYS A 57 -24.91 -6.16 -16.70
N GLY A 58 -23.87 -6.09 -15.86
CA GLY A 58 -22.51 -6.52 -16.16
C GLY A 58 -21.76 -5.58 -17.12
N ARG A 59 -22.25 -4.37 -17.36
CA ARG A 59 -21.52 -3.39 -18.18
C ARG A 59 -20.38 -2.81 -17.37
N VAL A 60 -19.17 -2.99 -17.88
CA VAL A 60 -17.92 -2.48 -17.31
C VAL A 60 -17.62 -1.08 -17.84
N GLU A 61 -17.27 -0.17 -16.95
CA GLU A 61 -16.76 1.15 -17.27
C GLU A 61 -15.54 1.49 -16.41
N ARG A 62 -14.45 1.93 -17.04
CA ARG A 62 -13.27 2.42 -16.32
C ARG A 62 -13.56 3.77 -15.67
N ILE A 63 -13.37 3.84 -14.36
CA ILE A 63 -13.57 5.04 -13.55
C ILE A 63 -12.25 5.58 -12.98
N TRP A 64 -11.21 4.74 -12.89
CA TRP A 64 -9.86 5.14 -12.51
C TRP A 64 -8.81 4.27 -13.24
N VAL A 65 -7.68 4.80 -13.71
CA VAL A 65 -7.46 6.22 -14.02
C VAL A 65 -8.21 6.52 -15.32
N ARG A 66 -8.76 7.73 -15.46
CA ARG A 66 -9.32 8.22 -16.72
C ARG A 66 -9.07 9.71 -16.84
N LEU A 67 -8.84 10.23 -18.05
CA LEU A 67 -8.76 11.67 -18.31
C LEU A 67 -10.10 12.27 -18.74
N PHE A 68 -10.83 11.58 -19.62
CA PHE A 68 -12.07 12.12 -20.17
C PHE A 68 -13.21 12.02 -19.15
N ALA A 69 -13.82 13.16 -18.81
CA ALA A 69 -14.89 13.27 -17.81
C ALA A 69 -14.51 12.67 -16.44
N ALA A 70 -13.22 12.77 -16.08
CA ALA A 70 -12.64 12.15 -14.89
C ALA A 70 -13.41 12.50 -13.61
N ASP A 71 -13.53 13.80 -13.31
CA ASP A 71 -14.17 14.26 -12.08
C ASP A 71 -15.65 13.86 -11.99
N HIS A 72 -16.40 13.99 -13.10
CA HIS A 72 -17.81 13.64 -13.13
C HIS A 72 -18.05 12.17 -12.78
N GLU A 73 -17.37 11.26 -13.47
CA GLU A 73 -17.57 9.81 -13.29
C GLU A 73 -16.98 9.32 -11.98
N PHE A 74 -15.87 9.91 -11.54
CA PHE A 74 -15.30 9.67 -10.22
C PHE A 74 -16.29 10.01 -9.10
N ARG A 75 -16.90 11.21 -9.14
CA ARG A 75 -17.90 11.63 -8.16
C ARG A 75 -19.15 10.76 -8.20
N ALA A 76 -19.59 10.38 -9.40
CA ALA A 76 -20.81 9.60 -9.58
C ALA A 76 -20.67 8.16 -9.05
N LYS A 77 -19.49 7.53 -9.19
CA LYS A 77 -19.32 6.08 -9.00
C LYS A 77 -18.27 5.66 -7.99
N LEU A 78 -17.35 6.54 -7.62
CA LEU A 78 -16.23 6.19 -6.73
C LEU A 78 -16.32 6.84 -5.35
N PHE A 79 -17.09 7.93 -5.18
CA PHE A 79 -17.43 8.44 -3.84
C PHE A 79 -17.98 7.31 -2.97
N SER A 80 -17.43 7.18 -1.77
CA SER A 80 -17.60 5.98 -0.95
C SER A 80 -17.69 6.35 0.53
N LEU A 81 -18.24 5.44 1.32
CA LEU A 81 -18.20 5.48 2.78
C LEU A 81 -17.60 4.20 3.33
N TYR A 82 -16.82 4.33 4.41
CA TYR A 82 -16.34 3.18 5.14
C TYR A 82 -17.43 2.56 6.02
N ASP A 83 -17.59 1.25 5.91
CA ASP A 83 -18.46 0.44 6.74
C ASP A 83 -17.62 -0.31 7.80
N PRO A 84 -17.70 0.08 9.08
CA PRO A 84 -16.91 -0.54 10.15
C PRO A 84 -17.32 -1.98 10.46
N LEU A 85 -18.53 -2.41 10.05
CA LEU A 85 -18.96 -3.80 10.25
C LEU A 85 -18.26 -4.75 9.29
N THR A 86 -18.03 -4.30 8.06
CA THR A 86 -17.38 -5.11 7.02
C THR A 86 -15.90 -4.78 6.85
N GLY A 87 -15.44 -3.65 7.39
CA GLY A 87 -14.09 -3.15 7.20
C GLY A 87 -13.82 -2.63 5.80
N LYS A 88 -14.87 -2.33 5.02
CA LYS A 88 -14.78 -1.97 3.60
C LYS A 88 -15.24 -0.56 3.32
N THR A 89 -14.62 0.04 2.31
CA THR A 89 -15.06 1.28 1.69
C THR A 89 -15.98 0.95 0.52
N ASN A 90 -17.27 1.25 0.67
CA ASN A 90 -18.31 0.92 -0.29
C ASN A 90 -18.71 2.15 -1.11
N SER A 91 -18.87 2.00 -2.42
CA SER A 91 -19.36 3.08 -3.28
C SER A 91 -20.77 3.50 -2.88
N LEU A 92 -21.04 4.80 -2.97
CA LEU A 92 -22.35 5.38 -2.73
C LEU A 92 -23.34 5.13 -3.88
N ASP A 93 -22.89 4.74 -5.07
CA ASP A 93 -23.80 4.30 -6.14
C ASP A 93 -24.23 2.85 -5.92
N PRO A 94 -25.48 2.59 -5.49
CA PRO A 94 -25.94 1.25 -5.17
C PRO A 94 -26.06 0.35 -6.41
N ASN A 95 -26.01 0.92 -7.61
CA ASN A 95 -26.19 0.18 -8.87
C ASN A 95 -24.86 -0.30 -9.46
N THR A 96 -23.74 -0.01 -8.81
CA THR A 96 -22.40 -0.38 -9.30
C THR A 96 -21.56 -1.06 -8.24
N THR A 97 -20.82 -2.07 -8.67
CA THR A 97 -19.72 -2.66 -7.90
C THR A 97 -18.39 -2.18 -8.48
N ILE A 98 -17.39 -2.02 -7.61
CA ILE A 98 -16.05 -1.65 -8.05
C ILE A 98 -15.21 -2.90 -8.19
N GLU A 99 -14.60 -3.06 -9.35
CA GLU A 99 -13.77 -4.22 -9.69
C GLU A 99 -12.45 -3.79 -10.30
N VAL A 100 -11.41 -4.58 -10.05
CA VAL A 100 -10.10 -4.45 -10.70
C VAL A 100 -10.01 -5.49 -11.81
N PRO A 101 -9.64 -5.09 -13.05
CA PRO A 101 -9.55 -6.04 -14.15
C PRO A 101 -8.40 -7.03 -13.94
N ASP A 102 -8.63 -8.32 -14.20
CA ASP A 102 -7.60 -9.37 -14.14
C ASP A 102 -7.08 -9.77 -15.53
N ASP A 103 -7.43 -9.00 -16.56
CA ASP A 103 -6.93 -9.18 -17.93
C ASP A 103 -5.40 -9.19 -17.99
N ARG A 104 -4.86 -9.92 -18.99
CA ARG A 104 -3.41 -10.17 -19.12
C ARG A 104 -2.80 -10.66 -17.80
N TYR A 105 -3.50 -11.58 -17.13
CA TYR A 105 -3.05 -12.18 -15.88
C TYR A 105 -2.76 -11.12 -14.80
N GLY A 106 -3.62 -10.11 -14.73
CA GLY A 106 -3.53 -8.97 -13.82
C GLY A 106 -2.60 -7.84 -14.27
N LEU A 107 -1.77 -8.04 -15.30
CA LEU A 107 -0.85 -6.99 -15.78
C LEU A 107 -1.59 -5.79 -16.37
N TYR A 108 -2.74 -6.00 -17.02
CA TYR A 108 -3.52 -4.91 -17.60
C TYR A 108 -3.91 -3.85 -16.56
N SER A 109 -4.19 -4.26 -15.33
CA SER A 109 -4.59 -3.35 -14.25
C SER A 109 -3.51 -2.35 -13.84
N CYS A 110 -2.24 -2.65 -14.08
CA CYS A 110 -1.09 -1.89 -13.57
C CYS A 110 -0.03 -1.55 -14.64
N ASP A 111 -0.31 -1.81 -15.91
CA ASP A 111 0.58 -1.51 -17.04
C ASP A 111 0.48 -0.02 -17.45
N ILE A 112 -0.61 0.33 -18.14
CA ILE A 112 -0.97 1.69 -18.55
C ILE A 112 -2.34 2.01 -17.91
N LEU A 113 -2.37 2.95 -16.99
CA LEU A 113 -3.55 3.26 -16.16
C LEU A 113 -4.68 3.94 -16.95
N ASP A 114 -4.36 4.66 -18.04
CA ASP A 114 -5.34 5.14 -19.02
C ASP A 114 -4.97 4.74 -20.46
N PRO A 115 -5.37 3.54 -20.90
CA PRO A 115 -5.06 3.06 -22.25
C PRO A 115 -5.89 3.76 -23.35
N ALA A 116 -6.86 4.62 -23.00
CA ALA A 116 -7.59 5.40 -24.00
C ALA A 116 -6.80 6.64 -24.47
N VAL A 117 -5.72 6.99 -23.78
CA VAL A 117 -4.80 8.04 -24.23
C VAL A 117 -3.90 7.46 -25.30
N ILE A 118 -4.15 7.86 -26.55
CA ILE A 118 -3.45 7.33 -27.74
C ILE A 118 -2.03 7.88 -27.94
N PHE A 119 -1.57 8.78 -27.08
CA PHE A 119 -0.20 9.30 -27.06
C PHE A 119 0.44 9.02 -25.71
N ARG A 120 1.75 8.75 -25.68
CA ARG A 120 2.47 8.46 -24.43
C ARG A 120 2.42 9.69 -23.53
N MET A 121 1.83 9.51 -22.34
CA MET A 121 1.83 10.49 -21.26
C MET A 121 2.34 9.76 -20.02
N ASP A 122 3.58 10.07 -19.60
CA ASP A 122 4.29 9.30 -18.58
C ASP A 122 3.50 9.19 -17.25
N ASP A 123 2.59 10.13 -16.96
CA ASP A 123 1.72 10.08 -15.77
C ASP A 123 0.76 8.87 -15.75
N VAL A 124 0.39 8.33 -16.91
CA VAL A 124 -0.50 7.16 -17.02
C VAL A 124 0.24 5.86 -17.30
N TYR A 125 1.53 5.93 -17.67
CA TYR A 125 2.37 4.74 -17.80
C TYR A 125 2.92 4.40 -16.41
N TYR A 126 2.60 3.21 -15.91
CA TYR A 126 2.94 2.83 -14.55
C TYR A 126 4.02 1.74 -14.53
N PHE A 127 3.67 0.45 -14.65
CA PHE A 127 4.67 -0.61 -14.80
C PHE A 127 5.07 -0.88 -16.25
N HIS A 128 4.56 -0.13 -17.23
CA HIS A 128 4.78 -0.40 -18.65
C HIS A 128 6.24 -0.64 -19.04
N ASP A 129 7.14 0.28 -18.69
CA ASP A 129 8.55 0.16 -19.06
C ASP A 129 9.22 -1.03 -18.33
N LEU A 130 8.83 -1.32 -17.08
CA LEU A 130 9.30 -2.49 -16.34
C LEU A 130 8.80 -3.81 -16.96
N ILE A 131 7.51 -3.89 -17.32
CA ILE A 131 6.91 -5.06 -17.99
C ILE A 131 7.64 -5.32 -19.31
N LYS A 132 7.91 -4.26 -20.07
CA LYS A 132 8.68 -4.36 -21.32
C LYS A 132 10.08 -4.90 -21.07
N GLN A 133 10.81 -4.37 -20.09
CA GLN A 133 12.16 -4.85 -19.77
C GLN A 133 12.18 -6.30 -19.31
N LEU A 134 11.22 -6.73 -18.47
CA LEU A 134 11.08 -8.13 -18.06
C LEU A 134 10.82 -9.03 -19.29
N THR A 135 9.94 -8.59 -20.19
CA THR A 135 9.66 -9.33 -21.44
C THR A 135 10.91 -9.44 -22.32
N ASP A 136 11.68 -8.36 -22.45
CA ASP A 136 12.95 -8.34 -23.19
C ASP A 136 14.01 -9.26 -22.54
N TRP A 137 13.89 -9.56 -21.24
CA TRP A 137 14.71 -10.56 -20.53
C TRP A 137 14.18 -12.00 -20.62
N GLY A 138 13.11 -12.23 -21.38
CA GLY A 138 12.56 -13.57 -21.64
C GLY A 138 11.38 -13.98 -20.75
N TYR A 139 10.88 -13.09 -19.90
CA TYR A 139 9.66 -13.36 -19.13
C TYR A 139 8.41 -13.40 -20.05
N GLN A 140 7.45 -14.26 -19.73
CA GLN A 140 6.25 -14.47 -20.52
C GLN A 140 4.99 -14.29 -19.69
N GLU A 141 4.08 -13.43 -20.16
CA GLU A 141 2.79 -13.18 -19.52
C GLU A 141 2.00 -14.47 -19.34
N GLY A 142 1.55 -14.75 -18.11
CA GLY A 142 0.74 -15.93 -17.80
C GLY A 142 1.51 -17.21 -17.55
N THR A 143 2.83 -17.20 -17.76
CA THR A 143 3.72 -18.33 -17.44
C THR A 143 4.75 -17.94 -16.39
N THR A 144 5.45 -16.83 -16.58
CA THR A 144 6.49 -16.34 -15.68
C THR A 144 6.33 -14.86 -15.32
N LEU A 145 5.40 -14.12 -15.92
CA LEU A 145 5.12 -12.72 -15.58
C LEU A 145 3.63 -12.50 -15.30
N PHE A 146 3.35 -11.88 -14.16
CA PHE A 146 2.00 -11.69 -13.66
C PHE A 146 1.87 -10.33 -12.96
N GLY A 147 0.66 -9.79 -12.95
CA GLY A 147 0.31 -8.61 -12.17
C GLY A 147 -0.72 -8.95 -11.10
N PHE A 148 -0.77 -8.14 -10.04
CA PHE A 148 -1.81 -8.18 -9.03
C PHE A 148 -2.28 -6.76 -8.71
N GLY A 149 -3.16 -6.22 -9.55
CA GLY A 149 -3.92 -5.04 -9.18
C GLY A 149 -4.93 -5.36 -8.08
N TYR A 150 -5.13 -4.41 -7.18
CA TYR A 150 -6.13 -4.48 -6.12
C TYR A 150 -6.80 -3.12 -5.90
N ASP A 151 -7.96 -3.12 -5.24
CA ASP A 151 -8.67 -1.88 -4.93
C ASP A 151 -7.92 -1.13 -3.84
N PHE A 152 -7.10 -0.17 -4.26
CA PHE A 152 -6.22 0.60 -3.40
C PHE A 152 -6.95 1.47 -2.37
N ARG A 153 -8.28 1.58 -2.43
CA ARG A 153 -9.09 2.30 -1.44
C ARG A 153 -9.23 1.51 -0.14
N GLN A 154 -9.21 0.18 -0.23
CA GLN A 154 -9.44 -0.72 0.89
C GLN A 154 -8.18 -0.86 1.77
N SER A 155 -8.35 -1.36 2.99
CA SER A 155 -7.24 -1.72 3.87
C SER A 155 -6.27 -2.69 3.18
N ASN A 156 -4.97 -2.50 3.43
CA ASN A 156 -3.89 -3.36 2.96
C ASN A 156 -3.93 -4.77 3.56
N ARG A 157 -4.75 -5.00 4.59
CA ARG A 157 -5.01 -6.32 5.19
C ARG A 157 -6.47 -6.78 5.03
N LEU A 158 -7.23 -6.22 4.07
CA LEU A 158 -8.58 -6.69 3.80
C LEU A 158 -8.55 -8.17 3.40
N ALA A 159 -9.28 -9.03 4.14
CA ALA A 159 -9.25 -10.49 3.97
C ALA A 159 -9.49 -10.93 2.51
N GLU A 160 -10.46 -10.33 1.83
CA GLU A 160 -10.75 -10.67 0.42
C GLU A 160 -9.59 -10.38 -0.53
N HIS A 161 -8.78 -9.35 -0.25
CA HIS A 161 -7.58 -9.08 -1.04
C HIS A 161 -6.46 -10.05 -0.69
N MET A 162 -6.30 -10.41 0.59
CA MET A 162 -5.34 -11.43 1.03
C MET A 162 -5.65 -12.79 0.39
N ASP A 163 -6.92 -13.20 0.38
CA ASP A 163 -7.38 -14.46 -0.23
C ASP A 163 -7.15 -14.48 -1.74
N LYS A 164 -7.45 -13.36 -2.43
CA LYS A 164 -7.16 -13.24 -3.87
C LYS A 164 -5.66 -13.27 -4.16
N PHE A 165 -4.84 -12.66 -3.31
CA PHE A 165 -3.38 -12.68 -3.45
C PHE A 165 -2.81 -14.09 -3.24
N LYS A 166 -3.31 -14.80 -2.22
CA LYS A 166 -2.99 -16.20 -1.98
C LYS A 166 -3.34 -17.07 -3.20
N ALA A 167 -4.57 -16.97 -3.70
CA ALA A 167 -5.01 -17.71 -4.88
C ALA A 167 -4.18 -17.36 -6.13
N LYS A 168 -3.75 -16.10 -6.27
CA LYS A 168 -2.85 -15.67 -7.35
C LYS A 168 -1.51 -16.40 -7.27
N LEU A 169 -0.87 -16.41 -6.11
CA LEU A 169 0.40 -17.11 -5.89
C LEU A 169 0.28 -18.62 -6.13
N GLU A 170 -0.80 -19.27 -5.70
CA GLU A 170 -1.06 -20.69 -6.01
C GLU A 170 -1.19 -20.93 -7.52
N SER A 171 -1.91 -20.05 -8.23
CA SER A 171 -2.08 -20.16 -9.68
C SER A 171 -0.76 -19.99 -10.44
N MET A 172 0.09 -19.08 -9.98
CA MET A 172 1.42 -18.84 -10.53
C MET A 172 2.33 -20.04 -10.27
N HIS A 173 2.35 -20.54 -9.04
CA HIS A 173 3.12 -21.72 -8.67
C HIS A 173 2.80 -22.91 -9.59
N LYS A 174 1.51 -23.13 -9.88
CA LYS A 174 1.07 -24.16 -10.84
C LYS A 174 1.49 -23.84 -12.28
N ALA A 175 1.30 -22.60 -12.74
CA ALA A 175 1.62 -22.20 -14.11
C ALA A 175 3.13 -22.27 -14.42
N SER A 176 3.97 -22.06 -13.40
CA SER A 176 5.43 -22.04 -13.52
C SER A 176 6.10 -23.34 -13.09
N GLY A 177 5.38 -24.47 -13.15
CA GLY A 177 5.95 -25.80 -12.90
C GLY A 177 6.38 -26.06 -11.44
N GLY A 178 5.75 -25.41 -10.47
CA GLY A 178 6.03 -25.57 -9.05
C GLY A 178 7.14 -24.65 -8.52
N LYS A 179 7.50 -23.58 -9.26
CA LYS A 179 8.47 -22.59 -8.79
C LYS A 179 7.86 -21.59 -7.83
N LYS A 180 8.68 -21.08 -6.92
CA LYS A 180 8.32 -19.97 -6.02
C LYS A 180 8.44 -18.63 -6.75
N ALA A 181 7.60 -17.67 -6.40
CA ALA A 181 7.54 -16.37 -7.05
C ALA A 181 8.55 -15.36 -6.49
N ASP A 182 9.06 -14.49 -7.37
CA ASP A 182 9.73 -13.25 -7.02
C ASP A 182 8.71 -12.11 -7.06
N ILE A 183 8.43 -11.50 -5.90
CA ILE A 183 7.47 -10.40 -5.80
C ILE A 183 8.21 -9.08 -6.00
N ILE A 184 7.72 -8.23 -6.90
CA ILE A 184 8.17 -6.84 -7.05
C ILE A 184 6.99 -5.93 -6.70
N SER A 185 7.11 -5.21 -5.60
CA SER A 185 6.07 -4.29 -5.12
C SER A 185 6.54 -2.85 -5.17
N HIS A 186 5.65 -1.92 -5.51
CA HIS A 186 5.94 -0.50 -5.50
C HIS A 186 5.07 0.27 -4.50
N SER A 187 5.67 1.24 -3.79
CA SER A 187 4.97 2.17 -2.90
C SER A 187 4.10 1.42 -1.88
N MET A 188 2.83 1.79 -1.73
CA MET A 188 1.87 1.12 -0.84
C MET A 188 1.75 -0.40 -1.09
N GLY A 189 2.06 -0.89 -2.29
CA GLY A 189 2.11 -2.32 -2.57
C GLY A 189 3.11 -3.07 -1.68
N GLY A 190 4.18 -2.40 -1.22
CA GLY A 190 5.09 -2.97 -0.24
C GLY A 190 4.47 -3.13 1.14
N VAL A 191 3.59 -2.19 1.55
CA VAL A 191 2.82 -2.28 2.80
C VAL A 191 1.79 -3.42 2.71
N PHE A 192 1.13 -3.57 1.57
CA PHE A 192 0.25 -4.70 1.26
C PHE A 192 0.96 -6.05 1.38
N VAL A 193 2.12 -6.20 0.73
CA VAL A 193 2.90 -7.45 0.79
C VAL A 193 3.40 -7.72 2.21
N LYS A 194 3.78 -6.68 2.97
CA LYS A 194 4.18 -6.83 4.39
C LYS A 194 3.00 -7.27 5.27
N CYS A 195 1.78 -6.78 5.03
CA CYS A 195 0.57 -7.28 5.70
C CYS A 195 0.36 -8.76 5.40
N PHE A 196 0.46 -9.16 4.12
CA PHE A 196 0.29 -10.55 3.72
C PHE A 196 1.37 -11.46 4.33
N LEU A 197 2.62 -11.00 4.38
CA LEU A 197 3.72 -11.69 5.05
C LEU A 197 3.39 -11.96 6.53
N ALA A 198 2.94 -10.92 7.25
CA ALA A 198 2.63 -11.04 8.68
C ALA A 198 1.46 -11.99 8.96
N LEU A 199 0.41 -11.95 8.12
CA LEU A 199 -0.82 -12.72 8.32
C LEU A 199 -0.74 -14.15 7.77
N HIS A 200 0.11 -14.39 6.77
CA HIS A 200 0.20 -15.65 6.06
C HIS A 200 1.65 -16.15 5.92
N HIS A 201 2.44 -15.99 6.98
CA HIS A 201 3.88 -16.28 6.99
C HIS A 201 4.26 -17.65 6.41
N ASP A 202 3.63 -18.74 6.86
CA ASP A 202 3.94 -20.10 6.38
C ASP A 202 3.61 -20.28 4.89
N PHE A 203 2.50 -19.69 4.44
CA PHE A 203 2.13 -19.72 3.03
C PHE A 203 3.11 -18.90 2.18
N PHE A 204 3.51 -17.72 2.68
CA PHE A 204 4.51 -16.85 2.07
C PHE A 204 5.82 -17.62 1.88
N GLU A 205 6.31 -18.28 2.93
CA GLU A 205 7.52 -19.10 2.87
C GLU A 205 7.43 -20.20 1.79
N GLN A 206 6.28 -20.84 1.66
CA GLN A 206 6.07 -21.92 0.69
C GLN A 206 6.05 -21.43 -0.76
N HIS A 207 5.54 -20.22 -1.03
CA HIS A 207 5.25 -19.76 -2.38
C HIS A 207 6.16 -18.63 -2.89
N VAL A 208 6.93 -17.98 -2.02
CA VAL A 208 7.77 -16.81 -2.37
C VAL A 208 9.25 -17.16 -2.26
N ASN A 209 10.01 -16.83 -3.30
CA ASN A 209 11.47 -16.97 -3.36
C ASN A 209 12.16 -15.69 -2.88
N SER A 210 11.77 -14.55 -3.44
CA SER A 210 12.24 -13.25 -3.00
C SER A 210 11.16 -12.18 -3.09
N TRP A 211 11.35 -11.12 -2.33
CA TRP A 211 10.54 -9.92 -2.37
C TRP A 211 11.42 -8.69 -2.52
N ILE A 212 11.15 -7.90 -3.57
CA ILE A 212 11.82 -6.65 -3.90
C ILE A 212 10.79 -5.53 -3.69
N ALA A 213 10.97 -4.75 -2.63
CA ALA A 213 10.18 -3.55 -2.38
C ALA A 213 10.84 -2.33 -3.01
N ILE A 214 10.07 -1.53 -3.74
CA ILE A 214 10.52 -0.28 -4.38
C ILE A 214 9.74 0.88 -3.77
N ALA A 215 10.45 1.82 -3.15
CA ALA A 215 9.90 3.06 -2.61
C ALA A 215 8.73 2.85 -1.64
N ALA A 216 8.75 1.77 -0.85
CA ALA A 216 7.65 1.43 0.05
C ALA A 216 7.63 2.35 1.29
N PRO A 217 6.49 2.96 1.67
CA PRO A 217 6.38 3.82 2.84
C PRO A 217 6.14 3.01 4.12
N PHE A 218 7.13 2.22 4.56
CA PHE A 218 6.95 1.30 5.70
C PHE A 218 6.56 2.01 7.00
N GLN A 219 6.98 3.26 7.20
CA GLN A 219 6.59 4.09 8.35
C GLN A 219 5.67 5.25 7.96
N GLY A 220 5.10 5.18 6.76
CA GLY A 220 4.18 6.19 6.22
C GLY A 220 4.84 7.31 5.40
N ALA A 221 4.01 8.15 4.79
CA ALA A 221 4.42 9.31 4.00
C ALA A 221 3.86 10.59 4.65
N PRO A 222 4.43 11.05 5.78
CA PRO A 222 3.81 11.99 6.72
C PRO A 222 3.24 13.25 6.08
N GLY A 223 4.07 14.04 5.39
CA GLY A 223 3.65 15.33 4.85
C GLY A 223 2.56 15.18 3.79
N PHE A 224 2.76 14.21 2.90
CA PHE A 224 1.83 13.91 1.81
C PHE A 224 0.48 13.40 2.34
N ILE A 225 0.47 12.44 3.26
CA ILE A 225 -0.76 11.84 3.80
C ILE A 225 -1.52 12.82 4.71
N MET A 226 -0.82 13.67 5.47
CA MET A 226 -1.46 14.73 6.25
C MET A 226 -2.21 15.73 5.36
N ASP A 227 -1.60 16.22 4.26
CA ASP A 227 -2.29 17.13 3.33
C ASP A 227 -3.41 16.42 2.56
N CYS A 228 -3.17 15.18 2.14
CA CYS A 228 -4.14 14.30 1.49
C CYS A 228 -5.45 14.19 2.28
N LEU A 229 -5.37 13.97 3.61
CA LEU A 229 -6.54 13.86 4.50
C LEU A 229 -7.16 15.20 4.90
N LEU A 230 -6.47 16.33 4.73
CA LEU A 230 -6.99 17.65 5.10
C LEU A 230 -7.56 18.41 3.90
N THR A 231 -6.90 18.37 2.76
CA THR A 231 -7.27 19.21 1.60
C THR A 231 -7.34 18.43 0.29
N GLY A 232 -6.94 17.14 0.29
CA GLY A 232 -6.94 16.26 -0.88
C GLY A 232 -5.61 16.23 -1.61
N VAL A 233 -5.60 15.57 -2.77
CA VAL A 233 -4.39 15.44 -3.61
C VAL A 233 -4.69 15.83 -5.05
N GLU A 234 -3.69 16.41 -5.71
CA GLU A 234 -3.67 16.64 -7.15
C GLU A 234 -2.49 15.90 -7.75
N PHE A 235 -2.75 15.03 -8.71
CA PHE A 235 -1.70 14.22 -9.34
C PHE A 235 -0.92 14.98 -10.43
N VAL A 236 -1.43 16.11 -10.92
CA VAL A 236 -0.80 16.90 -11.98
C VAL A 236 -0.86 18.39 -11.65
N LYS A 237 0.15 19.16 -12.06
CA LYS A 237 0.21 20.63 -11.88
C LYS A 237 -0.10 21.37 -13.18
N GLY A 238 -0.60 22.60 -13.07
CA GLY A 238 -0.85 23.48 -14.23
C GLY A 238 -2.16 23.18 -14.98
N TRP A 239 -2.21 23.48 -16.28
CA TRP A 239 -3.45 23.42 -17.08
C TRP A 239 -4.03 22.01 -17.20
N GLN A 240 -3.18 20.97 -17.10
CA GLN A 240 -3.58 19.56 -17.17
C GLN A 240 -4.45 19.15 -15.97
N ARG A 241 -4.48 19.90 -14.87
CA ARG A 241 -5.36 19.66 -13.71
C ARG A 241 -6.83 19.49 -14.10
N GLN A 242 -7.29 20.23 -15.10
CA GLN A 242 -8.68 20.18 -15.58
C GLN A 242 -9.05 18.85 -16.25
N LEU A 243 -8.05 18.04 -16.62
CA LEU A 243 -8.24 16.71 -17.20
C LEU A 243 -8.29 15.60 -16.14
N PHE A 244 -7.98 15.91 -14.88
CA PHE A 244 -7.95 14.96 -13.78
C PHE A 244 -9.06 15.26 -12.76
N VAL A 245 -9.20 14.38 -11.77
CA VAL A 245 -10.13 14.55 -10.65
C VAL A 245 -9.73 15.80 -9.84
N ALA A 246 -10.70 16.63 -9.49
CA ALA A 246 -10.44 17.84 -8.71
C ALA A 246 -9.93 17.48 -7.30
N LYS A 247 -9.04 18.32 -6.75
CA LYS A 247 -8.43 18.11 -5.42
C LYS A 247 -9.48 17.78 -4.34
N TRP A 248 -10.54 18.57 -4.29
CA TRP A 248 -11.61 18.39 -3.32
C TRP A 248 -12.47 17.14 -3.58
N SER A 249 -12.74 16.80 -4.84
CA SER A 249 -13.42 15.53 -5.16
C SER A 249 -12.59 14.35 -4.67
N MET A 250 -11.27 14.41 -4.88
CA MET A 250 -10.35 13.38 -4.43
C MET A 250 -10.30 13.30 -2.90
N HIS A 251 -10.27 14.44 -2.18
CA HIS A 251 -10.38 14.48 -0.72
C HIS A 251 -11.59 13.70 -0.19
N GLN A 252 -12.78 13.91 -0.79
CA GLN A 252 -14.02 13.25 -0.33
C GLN A 252 -14.00 11.73 -0.52
N LEU A 253 -13.20 11.20 -1.45
CA LEU A 253 -12.94 9.76 -1.52
C LEU A 253 -11.97 9.33 -0.42
N LEU A 254 -10.83 10.03 -0.31
CA LEU A 254 -9.67 9.57 0.46
C LEU A 254 -9.90 9.56 1.96
N ILE A 255 -10.74 10.47 2.47
CA ILE A 255 -11.13 10.52 3.88
C ILE A 255 -11.88 9.26 4.35
N GLU A 256 -12.41 8.47 3.40
CA GLU A 256 -13.11 7.20 3.66
C GLU A 256 -12.31 5.99 3.17
N CYS A 257 -11.02 6.13 2.86
CA CYS A 257 -10.15 5.04 2.37
C CYS A 257 -9.17 4.55 3.46
N PRO A 258 -9.34 3.34 4.03
CA PRO A 258 -8.45 2.80 5.06
C PRO A 258 -6.98 2.76 4.70
N SER A 259 -6.66 2.49 3.43
CA SER A 259 -5.28 2.48 2.95
C SER A 259 -4.54 3.80 3.16
N VAL A 260 -5.25 4.94 3.11
CA VAL A 260 -4.65 6.27 3.30
C VAL A 260 -4.23 6.45 4.75
N TYR A 261 -5.08 6.02 5.68
CA TYR A 261 -4.81 6.05 7.12
C TYR A 261 -3.65 5.12 7.50
N GLU A 262 -3.54 3.96 6.83
CA GLU A 262 -2.44 3.02 7.03
C GLU A 262 -1.07 3.54 6.54
N MET A 263 -1.04 4.64 5.79
CA MET A 263 0.18 5.32 5.37
C MET A 263 0.49 6.59 6.18
N MET A 264 -0.26 6.86 7.25
CA MET A 264 0.07 7.94 8.18
C MET A 264 1.39 7.66 8.89
N ALA A 265 2.02 8.72 9.41
CA ALA A 265 3.26 8.58 10.16
C ALA A 265 3.08 7.61 11.33
N SER A 266 3.99 6.64 11.46
CA SER A 266 4.04 5.81 12.67
C SER A 266 4.40 6.68 13.88
N GLU A 267 3.59 6.59 14.94
CA GLU A 267 3.73 7.40 16.15
C GLU A 267 4.85 6.91 17.07
N ASP A 268 5.09 5.59 17.08
CA ASP A 268 6.06 4.92 17.93
C ASP A 268 7.39 4.67 17.20
N PHE A 269 7.43 4.94 15.89
CA PHE A 269 8.69 4.88 15.13
C PHE A 269 9.65 5.99 15.58
N PRO A 270 10.93 5.67 15.86
CA PRO A 270 11.91 6.63 16.37
C PRO A 270 12.48 7.51 15.24
N TRP A 271 11.65 8.39 14.67
CA TRP A 271 12.07 9.39 13.69
C TRP A 271 13.22 10.24 14.21
N ALA A 272 14.21 10.52 13.36
CA ALA A 272 15.30 11.45 13.68
C ALA A 272 14.78 12.85 14.05
N GLU A 273 13.75 13.31 13.34
CA GLU A 273 12.89 14.44 13.71
C GLU A 273 11.44 13.99 13.51
N PRO A 274 10.55 14.07 14.51
CA PRO A 274 9.17 13.63 14.34
C PRO A 274 8.42 14.54 13.35
N PRO A 275 7.63 13.98 12.40
CA PRO A 275 6.84 14.80 11.48
C PRO A 275 5.77 15.59 12.24
N GLU A 276 5.53 16.83 11.79
CA GLU A 276 4.67 17.79 12.51
C GLU A 276 3.59 18.37 11.58
N LEU A 277 2.41 18.59 12.14
CA LEU A 277 1.45 19.58 11.63
C LEU A 277 1.79 20.94 12.25
N ARG A 278 1.98 21.96 11.43
CA ARG A 278 2.38 23.31 11.84
C ARG A 278 1.31 24.31 11.41
N LEU A 279 0.87 25.17 12.31
CA LEU A 279 -0.19 26.16 12.02
C LEU A 279 0.27 27.56 12.43
N TRP A 280 0.20 28.51 11.51
CA TRP A 280 0.27 29.92 11.89
C TRP A 280 -1.07 30.35 12.48
N ARG A 281 -1.09 30.72 13.75
CA ARG A 281 -2.31 30.98 14.53
C ARG A 281 -2.27 32.38 15.11
N LYS A 282 -3.44 33.00 15.17
CA LYS A 282 -3.62 34.35 15.71
C LYS A 282 -3.81 34.27 17.23
N GLN A 283 -2.85 34.78 18.01
CA GLN A 283 -2.93 34.82 19.46
C GLN A 283 -3.15 36.25 19.95
N SER A 284 -4.15 36.43 20.81
CA SER A 284 -4.40 37.68 21.51
C SER A 284 -3.66 37.68 22.84
N SER A 285 -2.76 38.64 23.05
CA SER A 285 -2.10 38.87 24.34
C SER A 285 -2.58 40.20 24.94
N GLY A 286 -3.11 40.15 26.17
CA GLY A 286 -3.56 41.31 26.95
C GLY A 286 -4.78 41.00 27.83
N GLU A 287 -4.70 41.32 29.12
CA GLU A 287 -5.81 41.16 30.09
C GLU A 287 -6.89 42.26 29.94
N ASP A 288 -6.57 43.36 29.24
CA ASP A 288 -7.45 44.50 29.02
C ASP A 288 -7.92 44.61 27.56
N ARG A 289 -9.23 44.80 27.37
CA ARG A 289 -9.92 44.91 26.06
C ARG A 289 -9.48 46.12 25.22
N GLU A 290 -8.75 47.08 25.77
CA GLU A 290 -8.34 48.31 25.07
C GLU A 290 -6.91 48.26 24.49
N ASN A 291 -6.09 47.26 24.85
CA ASN A 291 -4.70 47.12 24.39
C ASN A 291 -4.36 45.68 23.96
N THR A 292 -5.30 44.97 23.36
CA THR A 292 -5.08 43.59 22.91
C THR A 292 -4.15 43.57 21.70
N LYS A 293 -2.89 43.20 21.92
CA LYS A 293 -1.91 43.06 20.84
C LYS A 293 -2.10 41.68 20.24
N THR A 294 -2.35 41.65 18.93
CA THR A 294 -2.51 40.40 18.21
C THR A 294 -1.19 40.03 17.57
N GLU A 295 -0.69 38.84 17.86
CA GLU A 295 0.56 38.31 17.29
C GLU A 295 0.29 36.97 16.61
N SER A 296 0.98 36.73 15.49
CA SER A 296 0.95 35.46 14.77
C SER A 296 2.01 34.53 15.35
N VAL A 297 1.60 33.37 15.84
CA VAL A 297 2.47 32.36 16.46
C VAL A 297 2.42 31.07 15.63
N LEU A 298 3.56 30.40 15.49
CA LEU A 298 3.62 29.09 14.84
C LEU A 298 3.42 27.99 15.89
N GLU A 299 2.25 27.37 15.88
CA GLU A 299 1.92 26.20 16.68
C GLU A 299 2.43 24.93 15.97
N ARG A 300 2.95 23.95 16.72
CA ARG A 300 3.57 22.72 16.19
C ARG A 300 2.99 21.52 16.92
N TYR A 301 2.50 20.54 16.17
CA TYR A 301 1.85 19.34 16.69
C TYR A 301 2.54 18.11 16.12
N GLY A 302 3.18 17.32 17.00
CA GLY A 302 3.81 16.05 16.60
C GLY A 302 2.81 14.90 16.42
N PRO A 303 3.31 13.68 16.12
CA PRO A 303 2.48 12.54 15.74
C PRO A 303 1.35 12.16 16.70
N LYS A 304 1.61 12.32 18.00
CA LYS A 304 0.67 11.94 19.06
C LYS A 304 -0.50 12.90 19.24
N VAL A 305 -0.46 14.10 18.65
CA VAL A 305 -1.43 15.18 18.95
C VAL A 305 -2.03 15.79 17.68
N TYR A 306 -1.37 15.71 16.52
CA TYR A 306 -1.90 16.34 15.30
C TYR A 306 -3.27 15.78 14.89
N LEU A 307 -3.58 14.52 15.23
CA LEU A 307 -4.85 13.87 14.92
C LEU A 307 -6.05 14.60 15.54
N GLU A 308 -5.89 15.13 16.75
CA GLU A 308 -6.93 15.91 17.42
C GLU A 308 -7.21 17.21 16.65
N VAL A 309 -6.14 17.86 16.18
CA VAL A 309 -6.22 19.10 15.39
C VAL A 309 -6.86 18.84 14.03
N MET A 310 -6.46 17.77 13.33
CA MET A 310 -7.08 17.35 12.06
C MET A 310 -8.57 17.04 12.25
N SER A 311 -8.91 16.29 13.30
CA SER A 311 -10.31 15.97 13.62
C SER A 311 -11.14 17.24 13.89
N ALA A 312 -10.56 18.22 14.58
CA ALA A 312 -11.21 19.51 14.82
C ALA A 312 -11.37 20.34 13.53
N ALA A 313 -10.41 20.28 12.60
CA ALA A 313 -10.51 20.91 11.29
C ALA A 313 -11.60 20.28 10.43
N LEU A 314 -11.69 18.94 10.43
CA LEU A 314 -12.63 18.16 9.63
C LEU A 314 -14.02 18.00 10.26
N ARG A 315 -14.26 18.52 11.47
CA ARG A 315 -15.51 18.30 12.23
C ARG A 315 -16.80 18.67 11.49
N GLY A 316 -16.72 19.61 10.55
CA GLY A 316 -17.82 20.08 9.73
C GLY A 316 -17.70 19.68 8.26
N ASN A 317 -16.75 18.80 7.92
CA ASN A 317 -16.55 18.36 6.55
C ASN A 317 -17.77 17.57 6.07
N THR A 318 -18.17 17.83 4.82
CA THR A 318 -19.31 17.19 4.19
C THR A 318 -19.03 16.92 2.71
N MET A 319 -19.64 15.85 2.21
CA MET A 319 -19.66 15.47 0.81
C MET A 319 -21.06 15.73 0.24
N ASN A 320 -21.14 16.31 -0.96
CA ASN A 320 -22.40 16.39 -1.71
C ASN A 320 -22.46 15.26 -2.75
N PHE A 321 -23.39 14.32 -2.55
CA PHE A 321 -23.66 13.22 -3.46
C PHE A 321 -25.13 13.28 -3.90
N ASN A 322 -25.37 13.47 -5.20
CA ASN A 322 -26.71 13.58 -5.79
C ASN A 322 -27.67 14.57 -5.09
N GLY A 323 -27.13 15.67 -4.54
CA GLY A 323 -27.89 16.70 -3.83
C GLY A 323 -28.09 16.42 -2.33
N GLU A 324 -27.69 15.25 -1.84
CA GLU A 324 -27.63 14.92 -0.43
C GLU A 324 -26.30 15.38 0.18
N ILE A 325 -26.37 15.97 1.37
CA ILE A 325 -25.19 16.41 2.14
C ILE A 325 -24.89 15.33 3.17
N ILE A 326 -23.76 14.65 3.00
CA ILE A 326 -23.32 13.53 3.83
C ILE A 326 -22.14 14.01 4.69
N PRO A 327 -22.20 13.91 6.03
CA PRO A 327 -21.05 14.21 6.88
C PRO A 327 -19.90 13.24 6.63
N THR A 328 -18.70 13.78 6.43
CA THR A 328 -17.46 13.02 6.21
C THR A 328 -16.33 13.55 7.10
N PRO A 329 -16.49 13.57 8.44
CA PRO A 329 -15.43 13.99 9.34
C PRO A 329 -14.25 12.99 9.29
N MET A 330 -13.17 13.30 10.00
CA MET A 330 -12.09 12.32 10.23
C MET A 330 -12.67 11.02 10.80
N ASN A 331 -12.48 9.90 10.10
CA ASN A 331 -13.12 8.64 10.46
C ASN A 331 -12.34 7.89 11.57
N THR A 332 -12.90 7.85 12.78
CA THR A 332 -12.23 7.24 13.94
C THR A 332 -12.18 5.71 13.89
N GLU A 333 -13.12 5.06 13.19
CA GLU A 333 -13.08 3.60 13.04
C GLU A 333 -11.96 3.19 12.08
N ILE A 334 -11.73 3.98 11.03
CA ILE A 334 -10.58 3.77 10.14
C ILE A 334 -9.26 3.98 10.89
N LEU A 335 -9.15 5.01 11.75
CA LEU A 335 -7.96 5.23 12.57
C LEU A 335 -7.62 4.02 13.44
N LYS A 336 -8.61 3.47 14.16
CA LYS A 336 -8.45 2.24 14.95
C LYS A 336 -8.03 1.05 14.08
N TRP A 337 -8.56 0.96 12.86
CA TRP A 337 -8.18 -0.08 11.92
C TRP A 337 -6.71 0.03 11.50
N ALA A 338 -6.26 1.24 11.16
CA ALA A 338 -4.89 1.54 10.77
C ALA A 338 -3.90 1.29 11.93
N GLU A 339 -4.26 1.64 13.17
CA GLU A 339 -3.48 1.27 14.36
C GLU A 339 -3.26 -0.23 14.50
N LYS A 340 -4.30 -1.05 14.27
CA LYS A 340 -4.16 -2.51 14.26
C LYS A 340 -3.25 -2.99 13.12
N THR A 341 -3.40 -2.41 11.93
CA THR A 341 -2.52 -2.71 10.80
C THR A 341 -1.05 -2.41 11.15
N ARG A 342 -0.76 -1.28 11.80
CA ARG A 342 0.60 -0.92 12.26
C ARG A 342 1.21 -2.01 13.17
N ARG A 343 0.46 -2.48 14.18
CA ARG A 343 0.92 -3.56 15.07
C ARG A 343 1.20 -4.87 14.34
N ILE A 344 0.42 -5.20 13.30
CA ILE A 344 0.65 -6.37 12.46
C ILE A 344 1.97 -6.24 11.67
N LEU A 345 2.27 -5.04 11.17
CA LEU A 345 3.51 -4.77 10.43
C LEU A 345 4.75 -4.82 11.32
N GLU A 346 4.65 -4.42 12.59
CA GLU A 346 5.78 -4.45 13.55
C GLU A 346 6.25 -5.87 13.89
N ILE A 347 5.34 -6.84 13.91
CA ILE A 347 5.66 -8.24 14.24
C ILE A 347 6.07 -9.08 13.03
N SER A 348 6.08 -8.51 11.82
CA SER A 348 6.39 -9.26 10.62
C SER A 348 7.87 -9.64 10.57
N GLU A 349 8.16 -10.91 10.28
CA GLU A 349 9.52 -11.41 10.09
C GLU A 349 9.65 -12.07 8.72
N MET A 350 10.83 -11.95 8.09
CA MET A 350 11.11 -12.64 6.83
C MET A 350 11.48 -14.11 7.10
N PRO A 351 10.86 -15.09 6.42
CA PRO A 351 11.30 -16.47 6.49
C PRO A 351 12.76 -16.60 6.05
N ALA A 352 13.55 -17.43 6.75
CA ALA A 352 14.97 -17.59 6.47
C ALA A 352 15.27 -18.12 5.05
N SER A 353 14.29 -18.79 4.43
CA SER A 353 14.39 -19.31 3.07
C SER A 353 14.05 -18.28 1.98
N CYS A 354 13.50 -17.12 2.34
CA CYS A 354 13.12 -16.04 1.43
C CYS A 354 14.12 -14.88 1.50
N LYS A 355 14.41 -14.25 0.37
CA LYS A 355 15.24 -13.03 0.34
C LYS A 355 14.39 -11.77 0.27
N PHE A 356 14.74 -10.77 1.05
CA PHE A 356 14.14 -9.44 0.96
C PHE A 356 15.15 -8.42 0.44
N TYR A 357 14.73 -7.59 -0.50
CA TYR A 357 15.51 -6.49 -1.06
C TYR A 357 14.69 -5.20 -0.96
N ASN A 358 15.31 -4.12 -0.51
CA ASN A 358 14.65 -2.83 -0.37
C ASN A 358 15.34 -1.80 -1.28
N ILE A 359 14.61 -1.25 -2.24
CA ILE A 359 15.06 -0.20 -3.14
C ILE A 359 14.35 1.07 -2.70
N VAL A 360 15.11 2.08 -2.26
CA VAL A 360 14.58 3.33 -1.73
C VAL A 360 14.95 4.49 -2.66
N GLY A 361 14.04 5.43 -2.84
CA GLY A 361 14.36 6.63 -3.60
C GLY A 361 15.06 7.68 -2.74
N THR A 362 15.98 8.43 -3.34
CA THR A 362 16.79 9.45 -2.65
C THR A 362 16.92 10.72 -3.49
N SER A 363 17.56 11.74 -2.91
CA SER A 363 17.98 12.97 -3.58
C SER A 363 16.82 13.82 -4.10
N ASN A 364 15.62 13.71 -3.52
CA ASN A 364 14.50 14.58 -3.78
C ASN A 364 13.92 15.17 -2.49
N ASP A 365 13.60 16.46 -2.56
CA ASP A 365 12.88 17.17 -1.51
C ASP A 365 11.52 16.52 -1.27
N THR A 366 11.37 15.87 -0.12
CA THR A 366 10.20 15.07 0.20
C THR A 366 9.37 15.70 1.32
N PRO A 367 8.07 15.98 1.09
CA PRO A 367 7.20 16.60 2.09
C PRO A 367 7.21 15.86 3.42
N PHE A 368 7.57 16.55 4.50
CA PHE A 368 7.72 15.94 5.81
C PHE A 368 6.84 16.58 6.88
N HIS A 369 7.05 17.88 7.15
CA HIS A 369 6.13 18.65 7.99
C HIS A 369 5.16 19.42 7.10
N THR A 370 3.89 19.45 7.51
CA THR A 370 2.82 20.14 6.78
C THR A 370 2.46 21.42 7.53
N CYS A 371 2.50 22.56 6.83
CA CYS A 371 2.29 23.87 7.40
C CYS A 371 1.12 24.59 6.73
N TYR A 372 0.21 25.18 7.52
CA TYR A 372 -0.89 26.00 7.00
C TYR A 372 -0.87 27.42 7.56
N GLY A 373 -1.33 28.35 6.71
CA GLY A 373 -1.30 29.79 6.99
C GLY A 373 0.11 30.38 6.85
N THR A 374 0.21 31.70 7.04
CA THR A 374 1.50 32.39 7.12
C THR A 374 1.52 33.34 8.30
N LYS A 375 2.70 33.92 8.60
CA LYS A 375 2.81 34.95 9.63
C LYS A 375 1.92 36.16 9.33
N GLU A 376 1.80 36.52 8.05
CA GLU A 376 0.99 37.64 7.56
C GLU A 376 -0.50 37.29 7.50
N ASN A 377 -0.84 36.03 7.22
CA ASN A 377 -2.20 35.53 7.15
C ASN A 377 -2.39 34.29 8.04
N PRO A 378 -2.45 34.47 9.38
CA PRO A 378 -2.64 33.38 10.32
C PRO A 378 -4.08 32.86 10.29
N ILE A 379 -4.23 31.59 10.63
CA ILE A 379 -5.50 30.87 10.72
C ILE A 379 -6.26 31.31 11.98
N GLU A 380 -7.54 31.63 11.82
CA GLU A 380 -8.43 31.99 12.93
C GLU A 380 -9.23 30.77 13.42
N GLN A 381 -9.84 30.00 12.50
CA GLN A 381 -10.57 28.77 12.83
C GLN A 381 -9.87 27.56 12.21
N LEU A 382 -9.84 26.44 12.93
CA LEU A 382 -9.19 25.21 12.41
C LEU A 382 -9.86 24.69 11.13
N THR A 383 -11.15 24.96 10.93
CA THR A 383 -11.88 24.62 9.70
C THR A 383 -11.34 25.35 8.47
N ASP A 384 -10.69 26.50 8.64
CA ASP A 384 -10.13 27.28 7.53
C ASP A 384 -8.97 26.51 6.86
N ILE A 385 -8.37 25.51 7.54
CA ILE A 385 -7.31 24.65 6.98
C ILE A 385 -7.76 24.02 5.65
N LEU A 386 -9.04 23.61 5.55
CA LEU A 386 -9.58 22.90 4.39
C LEU A 386 -9.61 23.75 3.11
N GLU A 387 -9.50 25.08 3.25
CA GLU A 387 -9.53 26.04 2.14
C GLU A 387 -8.13 26.58 1.76
N LEU A 388 -7.09 26.14 2.48
CA LEU A 388 -5.72 26.63 2.32
C LEU A 388 -4.84 25.65 1.54
N GLU A 389 -3.80 26.17 0.92
CA GLU A 389 -2.72 25.34 0.36
C GLU A 389 -1.68 25.05 1.45
N ALA A 390 -1.30 23.78 1.57
CA ALA A 390 -0.21 23.37 2.43
C ALA A 390 1.14 23.89 1.91
N ASN A 391 1.96 24.37 2.84
CA ASN A 391 3.38 24.57 2.62
C ASN A 391 4.15 23.46 3.34
N PHE A 392 5.19 22.92 2.73
CA PHE A 392 5.96 21.82 3.29
C PHE A 392 7.36 22.26 3.67
N SER A 393 7.88 21.65 4.73
CA SER A 393 9.33 21.50 4.87
C SER A 393 9.71 20.08 4.51
N PHE A 394 10.91 19.95 3.95
CA PHE A 394 11.32 18.75 3.22
C PHE A 394 12.46 18.03 3.93
N VAL A 395 12.51 16.72 3.73
CA VAL A 395 13.63 15.85 4.06
C VAL A 395 14.06 15.08 2.82
N ASP A 396 15.19 14.37 2.88
CA ASP A 396 15.62 13.50 1.78
C ASP A 396 14.65 12.31 1.58
N GLY A 397 14.46 11.92 0.32
CA GLY A 397 13.56 10.85 -0.08
C GLY A 397 13.32 10.89 -1.58
N ASP A 398 12.14 10.45 -2.00
CA ASP A 398 11.78 10.31 -3.42
C ASP A 398 10.74 11.34 -3.92
N GLY A 399 10.47 12.37 -3.12
CA GLY A 399 9.45 13.39 -3.39
C GLY A 399 8.05 13.03 -2.89
N THR A 400 7.83 11.79 -2.41
CA THR A 400 6.59 11.35 -1.76
C THR A 400 6.85 10.70 -0.40
N VAL A 401 7.78 9.75 -0.35
CA VAL A 401 8.12 8.93 0.82
C VAL A 401 9.49 9.36 1.35
N PRO A 402 9.57 9.80 2.62
CA PRO A 402 10.86 10.10 3.24
C PRO A 402 11.78 8.88 3.21
N LEU A 403 13.07 9.10 2.96
CA LEU A 403 14.07 8.04 2.95
C LEU A 403 14.05 7.22 4.25
N GLU A 404 13.96 7.91 5.39
CA GLU A 404 13.90 7.29 6.71
C GLU A 404 12.70 6.33 6.85
N SER A 405 11.54 6.72 6.30
CA SER A 405 10.34 5.86 6.29
C SER A 405 10.54 4.61 5.44
N SER A 406 11.10 4.77 4.24
CA SER A 406 11.32 3.66 3.33
C SER A 406 12.40 2.69 3.84
N MET A 407 13.35 3.19 4.62
CA MET A 407 14.37 2.40 5.31
C MET A 407 13.86 1.74 6.61
N GLY A 408 12.73 2.21 7.15
CA GLY A 408 12.08 1.71 8.36
C GLY A 408 11.30 0.40 8.14
N ASP A 409 11.81 -0.49 7.29
CA ASP A 409 11.12 -1.74 6.93
C ASP A 409 11.10 -2.78 8.06
N GLU A 410 12.05 -2.72 8.99
CA GLU A 410 12.21 -3.62 10.14
C GLU A 410 12.48 -5.10 9.79
N LEU A 411 12.73 -5.40 8.52
CA LEU A 411 13.02 -6.74 8.03
C LEU A 411 14.53 -6.97 7.89
N ASN A 412 14.92 -8.24 7.85
CA ASN A 412 16.29 -8.63 7.54
C ASN A 412 16.53 -8.60 6.02
N ALA A 413 16.72 -7.40 5.46
CA ALA A 413 17.00 -7.23 4.03
C ALA A 413 18.39 -7.75 3.67
N ALA A 414 18.48 -8.54 2.60
CA ALA A 414 19.72 -8.95 1.98
C ALA A 414 20.50 -7.74 1.42
N MET A 415 19.77 -6.73 0.92
CA MET A 415 20.37 -5.46 0.50
C MET A 415 19.36 -4.31 0.55
N ARG A 416 19.87 -3.11 0.83
CA ARG A 416 19.14 -1.84 0.70
C ARG A 416 19.90 -0.91 -0.25
N ILE A 417 19.25 -0.50 -1.33
CA ILE A 417 19.86 0.32 -2.39
C ILE A 417 19.11 1.64 -2.52
N GLY A 418 19.84 2.75 -2.47
CA GLY A 418 19.32 4.08 -2.82
C GLY A 418 19.40 4.36 -4.33
N ILE A 419 18.30 4.78 -4.94
CA ILE A 419 18.26 5.30 -6.31
C ILE A 419 17.85 6.78 -6.26
N PRO A 420 18.73 7.71 -6.65
CA PRO A 420 18.36 9.12 -6.82
C PRO A 420 17.25 9.27 -7.85
N GLY A 421 16.04 9.68 -7.49
CA GLY A 421 14.92 9.69 -8.43
C GLY A 421 13.58 9.97 -7.78
N ASP A 422 12.62 10.44 -8.58
CA ASP A 422 11.27 10.70 -8.09
C ASP A 422 10.50 9.38 -7.91
N HIS A 423 9.53 9.39 -6.99
CA HIS A 423 8.80 8.22 -6.51
C HIS A 423 8.34 7.29 -7.64
N ARG A 424 7.74 7.83 -8.71
CA ARG A 424 7.29 7.04 -9.86
C ARG A 424 8.37 6.87 -10.92
N GLY A 425 9.22 7.87 -11.12
CA GLY A 425 10.30 7.86 -12.11
C GLY A 425 11.31 6.73 -11.90
N ILE A 426 11.49 6.26 -10.66
CA ILE A 426 12.33 5.09 -10.35
C ILE A 426 11.88 3.85 -11.14
N LEU A 427 10.59 3.66 -11.41
CA LEU A 427 10.07 2.49 -12.13
C LEU A 427 10.51 2.39 -13.60
N LYS A 428 10.98 3.50 -14.17
CA LYS A 428 11.52 3.55 -15.54
C LYS A 428 13.02 3.86 -15.58
N ASP A 429 13.69 3.80 -14.44
CA ASP A 429 15.11 4.12 -14.33
C ASP A 429 15.99 2.95 -14.78
N GLU A 430 16.98 3.23 -15.63
CA GLU A 430 17.92 2.21 -16.11
C GLU A 430 18.74 1.56 -14.97
N ARG A 431 19.00 2.29 -13.88
CA ARG A 431 19.66 1.73 -12.69
C ARG A 431 18.76 0.71 -12.00
N LEU A 432 17.45 0.99 -11.91
CA LEU A 432 16.48 0.01 -11.38
C LEU A 432 16.53 -1.27 -12.22
N PHE A 433 16.51 -1.16 -13.55
CA PHE A 433 16.55 -2.32 -14.42
C PHE A 433 17.82 -3.16 -14.23
N ARG A 434 18.99 -2.52 -14.08
CA ARG A 434 20.23 -3.23 -13.76
C ARG A 434 20.17 -3.97 -12.41
N ILE A 435 19.61 -3.33 -11.39
CA ILE A 435 19.41 -3.94 -10.07
C ILE A 435 18.48 -5.14 -10.15
N LEU A 436 17.32 -4.99 -10.78
CA LEU A 436 16.35 -6.06 -10.91
C LEU A 436 16.91 -7.24 -11.71
N LYS A 437 17.63 -6.96 -12.80
CA LYS A 437 18.31 -8.01 -13.58
C LYS A 437 19.27 -8.82 -12.70
N HIS A 438 20.02 -8.16 -11.82
CA HIS A 438 20.90 -8.84 -10.86
C HIS A 438 20.12 -9.64 -9.78
N PHE A 439 19.08 -9.06 -9.16
CA PHE A 439 18.30 -9.74 -8.13
C PHE A 439 17.56 -10.97 -8.64
N LEU A 440 16.98 -10.85 -9.83
CA LEU A 440 16.26 -11.93 -10.49
C LEU A 440 17.22 -12.94 -11.16
N LYS A 441 18.52 -12.60 -11.27
CA LYS A 441 19.56 -13.41 -11.91
C LYS A 441 19.22 -13.79 -13.35
N VAL A 442 18.72 -12.84 -14.14
CA VAL A 442 18.24 -13.13 -15.50
C VAL A 442 19.19 -12.61 -16.56
N GLY A 443 19.38 -13.41 -17.61
CA GLY A 443 20.32 -13.14 -18.69
C GLY A 443 21.78 -13.11 -18.24
N GLU A 444 22.67 -12.71 -19.16
CA GLU A 444 24.09 -12.61 -18.85
C GLU A 444 24.36 -11.54 -17.78
N PRO A 445 25.17 -11.86 -16.76
CA PRO A 445 25.63 -10.88 -15.77
C PRO A 445 26.30 -9.71 -16.49
N ASP A 446 25.92 -8.48 -16.14
CA ASP A 446 26.61 -7.29 -16.65
C ASP A 446 28.04 -7.28 -16.06
N PRO A 447 29.09 -7.48 -16.88
CA PRO A 447 30.46 -7.61 -16.39
C PRO A 447 31.03 -6.30 -15.85
N PHE A 448 30.35 -5.18 -16.09
CA PHE A 448 30.71 -3.86 -15.58
C PHE A 448 29.86 -3.43 -14.39
N TYR A 449 29.01 -4.33 -13.90
CA TYR A 449 28.11 -4.09 -12.78
C TYR A 449 28.54 -4.92 -11.56
N ASP A 450 29.02 -4.24 -10.53
CA ASP A 450 29.18 -4.82 -9.20
C ASP A 450 28.25 -4.10 -8.22
N PRO A 451 27.18 -4.76 -7.75
CA PRO A 451 26.25 -4.13 -6.83
C PRO A 451 26.91 -3.70 -5.52
N MET A 452 28.06 -4.28 -5.13
CA MET A 452 28.85 -3.88 -3.96
C MET A 452 29.55 -2.52 -4.13
N TRP A 453 29.88 -2.12 -5.37
CA TRP A 453 30.64 -0.89 -5.63
C TRP A 453 29.81 0.19 -6.34
N ASP A 454 28.78 -0.20 -7.10
CA ASP A 454 28.03 0.70 -7.96
C ASP A 454 26.81 1.36 -7.27
N PHE A 455 26.48 0.95 -6.04
CA PHE A 455 25.37 1.53 -5.27
C PHE A 455 25.77 2.17 -3.96
N VAL A 456 24.96 3.15 -3.56
CA VAL A 456 24.92 3.63 -2.18
C VAL A 456 24.20 2.58 -1.34
N PHE A 457 24.98 1.73 -0.67
CA PHE A 457 24.47 0.90 0.41
C PHE A 457 24.04 1.79 1.56
N ILE A 458 22.79 1.63 1.97
CA ILE A 458 22.28 2.34 3.13
C ILE A 458 22.23 1.33 4.28
N PRO A 459 23.14 1.43 5.28
CA PRO A 459 23.09 0.56 6.43
C PRO A 459 21.82 0.83 7.25
N ARG A 460 21.35 -0.18 7.99
CA ARG A 460 20.20 -0.03 8.89
C ARG A 460 20.46 1.13 9.88
N PRO A 461 19.51 2.04 10.12
CA PRO A 461 19.69 3.14 11.09
C PRO A 461 20.10 2.68 12.50
N SER A 462 19.76 1.46 12.90
CA SER A 462 20.14 0.89 14.21
C SER A 462 21.64 0.66 14.40
N LEU A 463 22.48 0.72 13.35
CA LEU A 463 23.93 0.58 13.51
C LEU A 463 24.63 1.86 13.98
N LYS A 464 23.99 3.04 13.92
CA LYS A 464 24.61 4.29 14.40
C LYS A 464 24.81 4.28 15.93
N HIS A 465 23.96 3.56 16.67
CA HIS A 465 24.05 3.51 18.13
C HIS A 465 25.05 2.47 18.67
N GLU A 466 25.43 1.48 17.86
CA GLU A 466 26.43 0.45 18.23
C GLU A 466 27.84 0.79 17.73
N LEU A 467 27.97 1.49 16.60
CA LEU A 467 29.27 1.89 16.05
C LEU A 467 29.92 3.06 16.81
N ASP A 468 29.14 3.92 17.47
CA ASP A 468 29.66 5.05 18.26
C ASP A 468 30.21 4.63 19.65
N HIS A 469 30.09 3.35 20.02
CA HIS A 469 30.66 2.80 21.27
C HIS A 469 31.70 1.68 21.07
N GLY A 470 32.20 1.48 19.85
CA GLY A 470 32.98 0.30 19.48
C GLY A 470 34.31 0.53 18.79
N VAL A 471 35.08 1.58 19.13
CA VAL A 471 36.51 1.64 18.75
C VAL A 471 37.37 1.70 20.00
N ASN A 472 37.67 0.53 20.55
CA ASN A 472 38.98 0.27 21.13
C ASN A 472 39.41 -1.16 20.83
N GLN A 473 40.62 -1.27 20.28
CA GLN A 473 41.30 -2.50 19.93
C GLN A 473 41.41 -3.45 21.14
N SER A 474 41.21 -4.75 20.89
CA SER A 474 42.13 -5.86 21.19
C SER A 474 41.48 -7.14 21.76
N SER A 475 41.93 -8.26 21.18
CA SER A 475 42.05 -9.61 21.74
C SER A 475 40.80 -10.40 22.16
N ALA A 476 40.71 -11.61 21.60
CA ALA A 476 39.79 -12.69 21.93
C ALA A 476 39.81 -13.08 23.41
N VAL A 477 38.63 -13.35 24.00
CA VAL A 477 38.35 -14.49 24.89
C VAL A 477 36.84 -14.81 24.80
N ASP A 478 36.56 -16.11 24.80
CA ASP A 478 35.25 -16.78 24.92
C ASP A 478 34.53 -16.48 26.26
N VAL A 479 33.32 -17.03 26.42
CA VAL A 479 32.51 -17.24 27.66
C VAL A 479 31.25 -16.36 27.84
N GLY A 480 30.08 -17.02 27.80
CA GLY A 480 29.08 -16.86 28.87
C GLY A 480 27.66 -16.45 28.45
N PHE A 481 26.73 -17.41 28.42
CA PHE A 481 25.29 -17.18 28.45
C PHE A 481 24.87 -16.56 29.80
N GLU A 482 24.21 -15.40 29.80
CA GLU A 482 23.33 -14.99 30.91
C GLU A 482 22.00 -14.43 30.39
N THR A 483 20.94 -15.07 30.87
CA THR A 483 19.52 -14.77 30.66
C THR A 483 19.09 -13.52 31.43
N TRP A 484 18.45 -12.56 30.76
CA TRP A 484 17.72 -11.48 31.43
C TRP A 484 16.22 -11.79 31.48
N LYS A 485 15.68 -11.89 32.70
CA LYS A 485 14.24 -11.93 32.98
C LYS A 485 13.67 -10.52 32.88
N LEU A 486 12.73 -10.30 31.96
CA LEU A 486 11.83 -9.14 32.00
C LEU A 486 10.82 -9.31 33.15
N ILE A 487 10.73 -8.28 34.00
CA ILE A 487 9.61 -8.09 34.93
C ILE A 487 8.58 -7.27 34.15
N VAL A 488 7.48 -7.92 33.77
CA VAL A 488 6.31 -7.28 33.15
C VAL A 488 5.37 -6.85 34.28
N CYS A 489 5.02 -5.56 34.32
CA CYS A 489 3.86 -5.09 35.09
C CYS A 489 2.59 -5.47 34.31
N GLU A 490 1.70 -6.23 34.96
CA GLU A 490 0.41 -6.65 34.42
C GLU A 490 -0.55 -5.45 34.28
N GLU A 491 -0.74 -4.97 33.07
CA GLU A 491 -2.04 -4.53 32.58
C GLU A 491 -2.30 -5.22 31.23
N SER A 492 -3.54 -5.68 31.04
CA SER A 492 -3.99 -6.71 30.09
C SER A 492 -3.40 -6.60 28.68
N VAL A 493 -2.43 -7.45 28.37
CA VAL A 493 -1.93 -7.70 27.02
C VAL A 493 -2.76 -8.83 26.41
N GLU A 494 -3.58 -8.51 25.41
CA GLU A 494 -4.14 -9.52 24.50
C GLU A 494 -2.98 -10.19 23.76
N THR A 495 -2.95 -11.52 23.75
CA THR A 495 -1.86 -12.28 23.13
C THR A 495 -1.99 -12.25 21.59
N VAL A 496 -0.85 -12.33 20.88
CA VAL A 496 -0.77 -12.32 19.41
C VAL A 496 -1.72 -13.35 18.77
N GLN A 497 -1.84 -14.53 19.40
CA GLN A 497 -2.77 -15.57 18.99
C GLN A 497 -4.24 -15.10 19.03
N GLN A 498 -4.63 -14.30 20.03
CA GLN A 498 -5.98 -13.76 20.15
C GLN A 498 -6.29 -12.67 19.11
N VAL A 499 -5.31 -11.86 18.69
CA VAL A 499 -5.49 -10.87 17.61
C VAL A 499 -5.71 -11.58 16.27
N ILE A 500 -4.97 -12.67 16.02
CA ILE A 500 -5.10 -13.50 14.81
C ILE A 500 -6.43 -14.30 14.84
N GLU A 501 -6.76 -14.93 15.97
CA GLU A 501 -7.99 -15.74 16.13
C GLU A 501 -9.27 -14.89 16.14
N THR A 502 -9.24 -13.65 16.65
CA THR A 502 -10.42 -12.77 16.61
C THR A 502 -10.75 -12.29 15.20
N ASP A 503 -9.76 -12.11 14.33
CA ASP A 503 -10.00 -11.79 12.92
C ASP A 503 -10.51 -13.02 12.12
N GLU A 504 -10.05 -14.24 12.43
CA GLU A 504 -10.62 -15.46 11.81
C GLU A 504 -12.06 -15.73 12.28
N HIS A 505 -12.37 -15.54 13.57
CA HIS A 505 -13.69 -15.85 14.13
C HIS A 505 -14.76 -14.78 13.86
N CYS A 506 -14.40 -13.52 13.61
CA CYS A 506 -15.39 -12.49 13.25
C CYS A 506 -15.97 -12.70 11.84
N VAL A 507 -15.27 -13.47 10.99
CA VAL A 507 -15.62 -13.69 9.57
C VAL A 507 -16.49 -14.93 9.35
N ILE A 508 -16.48 -15.91 10.25
CA ILE A 508 -17.29 -17.14 10.14
C ILE A 508 -18.62 -16.97 10.90
N SER A 509 -19.50 -16.09 10.43
CA SER A 509 -20.91 -16.13 10.79
C SER A 509 -21.83 -15.82 9.61
N THR A 510 -21.69 -16.60 8.54
CA THR A 510 -22.72 -16.67 7.49
C THR A 510 -23.57 -17.93 7.67
N THR A 511 -24.81 -17.70 8.09
CA THR A 511 -25.89 -18.69 8.16
C THR A 511 -26.10 -19.36 6.81
N THR A 512 -25.77 -20.64 6.69
CA THR A 512 -26.28 -21.51 5.62
C THR A 512 -27.52 -22.24 6.12
N SER A 513 -28.66 -21.93 5.50
CA SER A 513 -29.92 -22.62 5.73
C SER A 513 -30.05 -23.83 4.79
N GLY A 514 -30.33 -24.99 5.37
CA GLY A 514 -31.13 -26.06 4.77
C GLY A 514 -30.43 -27.10 3.86
N SER A 515 -30.14 -28.27 4.40
CA SER A 515 -30.82 -29.53 4.00
C SER A 515 -30.39 -30.72 4.88
N ARG A 516 -31.36 -31.59 5.18
CA ARG A 516 -31.35 -32.74 6.11
C ARG A 516 -30.47 -33.91 5.62
N LEU A 517 -29.96 -34.70 6.57
CA LEU A 517 -30.05 -36.18 6.72
C LEU A 517 -29.34 -36.57 8.05
N LEU A 518 -30.04 -37.02 9.11
CA LEU A 518 -30.16 -38.43 9.60
C LEU A 518 -28.81 -39.19 9.65
N ASP A 519 -28.34 -39.86 10.72
CA ASP A 519 -28.94 -40.40 11.94
C ASP A 519 -27.81 -40.74 12.97
N LYS A 520 -28.14 -40.73 14.27
CA LYS A 520 -27.62 -41.50 15.44
C LYS A 520 -26.13 -41.91 15.59
N ASP A 521 -25.53 -41.59 16.74
CA ASP A 521 -25.52 -42.53 17.89
C ASP A 521 -24.99 -41.89 19.18
N SER A 522 -25.55 -42.37 20.28
CA SER A 522 -25.41 -41.98 21.68
C SER A 522 -24.09 -42.42 22.34
N VAL A 523 -23.64 -41.70 23.38
CA VAL A 523 -23.47 -42.18 24.78
C VAL A 523 -22.73 -41.12 25.62
N GLU A 524 -23.33 -40.80 26.77
CA GLU A 524 -22.82 -39.96 27.89
C GLU A 524 -23.00 -40.82 29.18
N PRO A 525 -22.59 -40.43 30.41
CA PRO A 525 -21.26 -40.11 30.95
C PRO A 525 -20.98 -40.81 32.32
N VAL A 526 -19.79 -40.62 32.92
CA VAL A 526 -19.50 -40.85 34.37
C VAL A 526 -18.47 -39.78 34.81
N VAL A 527 -18.79 -38.71 35.54
CA VAL A 527 -19.20 -38.51 36.97
C VAL A 527 -18.06 -38.52 38.01
N ALA A 528 -17.95 -37.35 38.67
CA ALA A 528 -17.65 -37.06 40.09
C ALA A 528 -16.20 -36.76 40.55
N ARG A 529 -16.01 -35.54 41.08
CA ARG A 529 -16.08 -35.18 42.54
C ARG A 529 -15.93 -33.64 42.68
N ASN A 530 -16.93 -32.91 43.19
CA ASN A 530 -17.17 -32.54 44.62
C ASN A 530 -15.94 -31.88 45.29
N ARG A 531 -16.00 -30.73 45.97
CA ARG A 531 -17.09 -30.17 46.80
C ARG A 531 -16.72 -28.78 47.40
N THR A 532 -17.72 -27.87 47.46
CA THR A 532 -18.14 -26.95 48.60
C THR A 532 -17.20 -25.89 49.21
N SER A 533 -17.62 -24.72 49.72
CA SER A 533 -18.86 -23.87 49.69
C SER A 533 -18.69 -22.69 50.69
N TRP A 534 -19.62 -21.70 50.64
CA TRP A 534 -20.17 -20.83 51.73
C TRP A 534 -20.12 -19.28 51.53
N PHE A 535 -21.17 -18.75 50.88
CA PHE A 535 -22.26 -17.86 51.37
C PHE A 535 -22.11 -16.50 52.12
N TRP A 536 -22.87 -15.51 51.57
CA TRP A 536 -23.63 -14.34 52.11
C TRP A 536 -22.82 -13.15 52.71
N ARG A 537 -23.22 -11.85 52.60
CA ARG A 537 -24.56 -11.24 52.66
C ARG A 537 -24.57 -9.76 52.18
N ARG A 538 -25.73 -9.35 51.66
CA ARG A 538 -26.23 -8.01 51.25
C ARG A 538 -26.47 -7.08 52.46
N HIS A 539 -26.57 -5.75 52.25
CA HIS A 539 -27.41 -4.70 52.90
C HIS A 539 -26.90 -3.34 52.35
N ILE A 540 -27.64 -2.34 51.90
CA ILE A 540 -29.07 -1.99 51.76
C ILE A 540 -29.22 -1.26 50.42
#